data_AF-A0A1D1XC60-F1
#
_entry.id   AF-A0A1D1XC60-F1
#
_cell.length_a   1.000
_cell.length_b   1.000
_cell.length_c   1.000
_cell.angle_alpha   90.00
_cell.angle_beta   90.00
_cell.angle_gamma   90.00
#
_symmetry.space_group_name_H-M   'P 1'
#
loop_
_entity.id
_entity.type
_entity.pdbx_description
1 polymer ?
#
loop_
_entity_poly.entity_id
_entity_poly.type
_entity_poly.pdbx_seq_one_letter_code
_entity_poly.pdbx_strand_id
1 'polypeptide(L)'
;EDFLGQAVDGAVLAIPLYFTQSQREALRQAAEAAGLRVLQLIHEPAAAAVAYYRDGSKDVLAVIVDLGSESIDVTVMSIRSGMYTILGTTHSPQVGGNA
;
A
#
# COMPACT_ATOMS: atom_id res chain seq x y z
N GLU A 1 -11.43 -17.44 -2.32
CA GLU A 1 -12.35 -17.73 -3.45
C GLU A 1 -13.77 -18.05 -2.97
N ASP A 2 -13.92 -18.68 -1.80
CA ASP A 2 -15.20 -19.04 -1.16
C ASP A 2 -16.27 -17.92 -1.17
N PHE A 3 -15.90 -16.68 -0.82
CA PHE A 3 -16.84 -15.55 -0.83
C PHE A 3 -17.38 -15.23 -2.23
N LEU A 4 -16.53 -15.36 -3.27
CA LEU A 4 -16.88 -15.03 -4.65
C LEU A 4 -17.49 -16.24 -5.40
N GLY A 5 -17.28 -17.47 -4.91
CA GLY A 5 -17.74 -18.70 -5.55
C GLY A 5 -17.07 -19.01 -6.89
N GLN A 6 -15.99 -18.30 -7.22
CA GLN A 6 -15.24 -18.42 -8.46
C GLN A 6 -13.75 -18.20 -8.21
N ALA A 7 -12.93 -18.66 -9.16
CA ALA A 7 -11.48 -18.47 -9.11
C ALA A 7 -11.11 -16.98 -9.18
N VAL A 8 -10.07 -16.58 -8.47
CA VAL A 8 -9.50 -15.23 -8.53
C VAL A 8 -8.36 -15.22 -9.54
N ASP A 9 -8.50 -14.41 -10.60
CA ASP A 9 -7.52 -14.34 -11.68
C ASP A 9 -6.19 -13.64 -11.30
N GLY A 10 -6.21 -12.85 -10.23
CA GLY A 10 -5.03 -12.14 -9.73
C GLY A 10 -5.37 -11.07 -8.70
N ALA A 11 -4.32 -10.50 -8.10
CA ALA A 11 -4.45 -9.50 -7.05
C ALA A 11 -3.47 -8.34 -7.23
N VAL A 12 -3.87 -7.17 -6.71
CA VAL A 12 -2.96 -6.05 -6.42
C VAL A 12 -2.58 -6.14 -4.95
N LEU A 13 -1.29 -6.10 -4.63
CA LEU A 13 -0.80 -6.19 -3.26
C LEU A 13 -0.26 -4.84 -2.80
N ALA A 14 -0.63 -4.42 -1.60
CA ALA A 14 -0.02 -3.27 -0.94
C ALA A 14 1.32 -3.68 -0.31
N ILE A 15 2.31 -2.77 -0.36
CA ILE A 15 3.64 -2.95 0.23
C ILE A 15 4.09 -1.69 0.97
N PRO A 16 4.98 -1.83 1.97
CA PRO A 16 5.59 -0.69 2.63
C PRO A 16 6.41 0.16 1.66
N LEU A 17 6.44 1.46 1.89
CA LEU A 17 7.15 2.39 1.00
C LEU A 17 8.68 2.17 1.00
N TYR A 18 9.22 1.64 2.10
CA TYR A 18 10.64 1.35 2.26
C TYR A 18 11.08 -0.01 1.68
N PHE A 19 10.16 -0.80 1.10
CA PHE A 19 10.52 -2.07 0.46
C PHE A 19 11.56 -1.87 -0.64
N THR A 20 12.64 -2.63 -0.58
CA THR A 20 13.66 -2.65 -1.63
C THR A 20 13.18 -3.39 -2.87
N GLN A 21 13.88 -3.24 -4.00
CA GLN A 21 13.55 -3.98 -5.22
C GLN A 21 13.62 -5.50 -5.01
N SER A 22 14.60 -5.99 -4.24
CA SER A 22 14.72 -7.41 -3.94
C SER A 22 13.59 -7.93 -3.06
N GLN A 23 13.15 -7.15 -2.06
CA GLN A 23 11.99 -7.51 -1.23
C GLN A 23 10.69 -7.54 -2.04
N ARG A 24 10.48 -6.57 -2.94
CA ARG A 24 9.33 -6.56 -3.86
C ARG A 24 9.29 -7.79 -4.75
N GLU A 25 10.44 -8.17 -5.28
CA GLU A 25 10.55 -9.34 -6.15
C GLU A 25 10.36 -10.64 -5.39
N ALA A 26 10.94 -10.75 -4.19
CA ALA A 26 10.72 -11.89 -3.30
C ALA A 26 9.24 -12.07 -2.94
N LEU A 27 8.52 -10.97 -2.65
CA LEU A 27 7.08 -11.02 -2.39
C LEU A 27 6.29 -11.50 -3.61
N ARG A 28 6.62 -11.00 -4.82
CA ARG A 28 5.97 -11.45 -6.05
C ARG A 28 6.19 -12.95 -6.28
N GLN A 29 7.42 -13.42 -6.15
CA GLN A 29 7.73 -14.84 -6.32
C GLN A 29 7.02 -15.73 -5.30
N ALA A 30 6.97 -15.30 -4.03
CA ALA A 30 6.23 -16.02 -3.00
C ALA A 30 4.73 -16.11 -3.30
N ALA A 31 4.13 -15.00 -3.76
CA ALA A 31 2.72 -14.98 -4.15
C ALA A 31 2.44 -15.88 -5.37
N GLU A 32 3.29 -15.82 -6.41
CA GLU A 32 3.15 -16.68 -7.59
C GLU A 32 3.35 -18.16 -7.27
N ALA A 33 4.31 -18.50 -6.40
CA ALA A 33 4.50 -19.87 -5.91
C ALA A 33 3.29 -20.38 -5.12
N ALA A 34 2.53 -19.49 -4.48
CA ALA A 34 1.26 -19.79 -3.82
C ALA A 34 0.05 -19.82 -4.78
N GLY A 35 0.27 -19.67 -6.09
CA GLY A 35 -0.79 -19.66 -7.11
C GLY A 35 -1.52 -18.32 -7.24
N LEU A 36 -1.05 -17.26 -6.58
CA LEU A 36 -1.64 -15.92 -6.65
C LEU A 36 -0.90 -15.07 -7.68
N ARG A 37 -1.54 -14.82 -8.82
CA ARG A 37 -1.00 -13.92 -9.85
C ARG A 37 -0.97 -12.47 -9.35
N VAL A 38 0.22 -11.87 -9.29
CA VAL A 38 0.39 -10.47 -8.87
C VAL A 38 0.26 -9.52 -10.06
N LEU A 39 -0.85 -8.78 -10.11
CA LEU A 39 -1.12 -7.78 -11.16
C LEU A 39 -0.25 -6.53 -10.98
N GLN A 40 -0.15 -6.04 -9.74
CA GLN A 40 0.63 -4.86 -9.41
C GLN A 40 1.00 -4.87 -7.92
N LEU A 41 2.16 -4.29 -7.61
CA LEU A 41 2.49 -3.89 -6.24
C LEU A 41 2.26 -2.38 -6.13
N ILE A 42 1.54 -1.96 -5.10
CA ILE A 42 1.28 -0.54 -4.81
C ILE A 42 1.75 -0.20 -3.40
N HIS A 43 2.16 1.04 -3.18
CA HIS A 43 2.52 1.46 -1.82
C HIS A 43 1.28 1.56 -0.94
N GLU A 44 1.37 1.11 0.31
CA GLU A 44 0.32 1.24 1.34
C GLU A 44 -0.31 2.64 1.41
N PRO A 45 0.46 3.75 1.51
CA PRO A 45 -0.15 5.07 1.55
C PRO A 45 -0.91 5.41 0.26
N ALA A 46 -0.47 4.91 -0.91
CA ALA A 46 -1.20 5.12 -2.16
C ALA A 46 -2.51 4.31 -2.18
N ALA A 47 -2.51 3.08 -1.64
CA ALA A 47 -3.71 2.27 -1.51
C ALA A 47 -4.75 2.97 -0.62
N ALA A 48 -4.31 3.49 0.54
CA ALA A 48 -5.17 4.28 1.43
C ALA A 48 -5.70 5.55 0.73
N ALA A 49 -4.83 6.29 0.03
CA ALA A 49 -5.24 7.50 -0.65
C ALA A 49 -6.28 7.24 -1.75
N VAL A 50 -6.13 6.16 -2.53
CA VAL A 50 -7.11 5.77 -3.56
C VAL A 50 -8.46 5.44 -2.92
N ALA A 51 -8.49 4.78 -1.75
CA ALA A 51 -9.74 4.46 -1.07
C ALA A 51 -10.51 5.71 -0.61
N TYR A 52 -9.81 6.74 -0.13
CA TYR A 52 -10.43 7.94 0.44
C TYR A 52 -10.64 9.08 -0.57
N TYR A 53 -9.79 9.19 -1.59
CA TYR A 53 -9.74 10.35 -2.51
C TYR A 53 -9.98 9.98 -3.98
N ARG A 54 -10.58 8.80 -4.23
CA ARG A 54 -10.86 8.27 -5.58
C ARG A 54 -11.50 9.28 -6.53
N ASP A 55 -12.43 10.07 -6.01
CA ASP A 55 -13.29 10.91 -6.84
C ASP A 55 -12.62 12.23 -7.29
N GLY A 56 -11.33 12.44 -6.93
CA GLY A 56 -10.42 13.40 -7.58
C GLY A 56 -10.86 14.87 -7.58
N SER A 57 -11.91 15.20 -6.82
CA SER A 57 -12.65 16.45 -6.97
C SER A 57 -12.02 17.65 -6.24
N LYS A 58 -10.97 17.42 -5.44
CA LYS A 58 -10.25 18.47 -4.72
C LYS A 58 -8.76 18.17 -4.69
N ASP A 59 -7.96 19.23 -4.87
CA ASP A 59 -6.53 19.20 -4.55
C ASP A 59 -6.38 19.12 -3.03
N VAL A 60 -5.74 18.05 -2.55
CA VAL A 60 -5.61 17.76 -1.12
C VAL A 60 -4.14 17.54 -0.77
N LEU A 61 -3.71 18.17 0.32
CA LEU A 61 -2.50 17.78 1.03
C LEU A 61 -2.93 16.89 2.20
N ALA A 62 -2.55 15.62 2.15
CA ALA A 62 -2.92 14.61 3.14
C ALA A 62 -1.70 14.14 3.94
N VAL A 63 -1.91 13.84 5.21
CA VAL A 63 -1.00 13.04 6.01
C VAL A 63 -1.67 11.69 6.22
N ILE A 64 -0.97 10.63 5.83
CA ILE A 64 -1.40 9.24 5.99
C ILE A 64 -0.56 8.66 7.11
N VAL A 65 -1.23 8.15 8.13
CA VAL A 65 -0.61 7.50 9.28
C VAL A 65 -1.06 6.04 9.25
N ASP A 66 -0.13 5.16 8.92
CA ASP A 66 -0.31 3.72 9.05
C ASP A 66 0.27 3.29 10.40
N LEU A 67 -0.60 2.86 11.31
CA LEU A 67 -0.23 2.42 12.66
C LEU A 67 -0.46 0.91 12.75
N GLY A 68 0.62 0.16 12.57
CA GLY A 68 0.65 -1.28 12.70
C GLY A 68 0.84 -1.76 14.14
N SER A 69 0.95 -3.08 14.28
CA SER A 69 1.23 -3.72 15.57
C SER A 69 2.66 -3.45 16.06
N GLU A 70 3.63 -3.38 15.15
CA GLU A 70 5.05 -3.24 15.48
C GLU A 70 5.61 -1.88 15.07
N SER A 71 5.12 -1.32 13.96
CA SER A 71 5.66 -0.12 13.34
C SER A 71 4.60 0.94 13.06
N ILE A 72 5.09 2.16 12.86
CA ILE A 72 4.31 3.28 12.35
C ILE A 72 5.00 3.87 11.13
N ASP A 73 4.22 4.13 10.11
CA ASP A 73 4.63 4.77 8.86
C ASP A 73 3.81 6.05 8.66
N VAL A 74 4.50 7.18 8.49
CA VAL A 74 3.86 8.48 8.28
C VAL A 74 4.28 9.03 6.94
N THR A 75 3.31 9.25 6.05
CA THR A 75 3.51 9.75 4.69
C THR A 75 2.77 11.06 4.49
N VAL A 76 3.46 12.08 3.97
CA VAL A 76 2.86 13.31 3.45
C VAL A 76 2.64 13.16 1.95
N MET A 77 1.41 13.40 1.49
CA MET A 77 1.00 13.18 0.10
C MET A 77 0.25 14.38 -0.46
N SER A 78 0.60 14.79 -1.68
CA SER A 78 -0.19 15.72 -2.50
C SER A 78 -1.06 14.91 -3.47
N ILE A 79 -2.36 15.15 -3.45
CA ILE A 79 -3.34 14.53 -4.33
C ILE A 79 -3.93 15.61 -5.22
N ARG A 80 -3.69 15.54 -6.54
CA ARG A 80 -4.14 16.55 -7.50
C ARG A 80 -4.56 15.90 -8.81
N SER A 81 -5.78 16.20 -9.27
CA SER A 81 -6.31 15.67 -10.53
C SER A 81 -6.16 14.15 -10.68
N GLY A 82 -6.40 13.39 -9.61
CA GLY A 82 -6.25 11.93 -9.59
C GLY A 82 -4.79 11.42 -9.56
N MET A 83 -3.80 12.31 -9.48
CA MET A 83 -2.41 11.95 -9.26
C MET A 83 -2.06 11.99 -7.77
N TYR A 84 -1.38 10.94 -7.30
CA TYR A 84 -0.96 10.76 -5.91
C TYR A 84 0.55 10.90 -5.83
N THR A 85 1.05 12.00 -5.27
CA THR A 85 2.48 12.31 -5.18
C THR A 85 2.93 12.28 -3.73
N ILE A 86 3.87 11.39 -3.42
CA ILE A 86 4.51 11.32 -2.11
C ILE A 86 5.50 12.48 -1.99
N LEU A 87 5.34 13.31 -0.97
CA LEU A 87 6.22 14.46 -0.67
C LEU A 87 7.30 14.10 0.35
N GLY A 88 6.99 13.18 1.26
CA GLY A 88 7.93 12.73 2.29
C GLY A 88 7.35 11.56 3.07
N THR A 89 8.23 10.75 3.63
CA THR A 89 7.86 9.59 4.44
C THR A 89 8.84 9.42 5.60
N THR A 90 8.35 8.88 6.70
CA THR A 90 9.20 8.36 7.79
C THR A 90 8.61 7.06 8.31
N HIS A 91 9.49 6.20 8.82
CA HIS A 91 9.16 4.88 9.32
C HIS A 91 9.82 4.70 10.69
N SER A 92 9.07 4.20 11.66
CA SER A 92 9.59 3.80 12.97
C SER A 92 9.22 2.33 13.24
N PRO A 93 10.20 1.40 13.18
CA PRO A 93 9.94 -0.03 13.29
C PRO A 93 9.63 -0.53 14.71
N GLN A 94 9.76 0.34 15.72
CA GLN A 94 9.66 -0.03 17.15
C GLN A 94 8.53 0.71 17.86
N VAL A 95 7.64 1.35 17.11
CA VAL A 95 6.51 2.12 17.66
C VAL A 95 5.27 1.58 16.98
N GLY A 96 4.48 0.79 17.72
CA GLY A 96 3.26 0.16 17.25
C GLY A 96 2.36 -0.23 18.41
N GLY A 97 1.25 -0.93 18.13
CA GLY A 97 0.29 -1.33 19.16
C GLY A 97 0.80 -2.34 20.21
N ASN A 98 1.89 -3.05 19.94
CA ASN A 98 2.52 -4.00 20.87
C ASN A 98 3.70 -3.40 21.68
N ALA A 99 3.99 -2.11 21.49
CA ALA A 99 5.04 -1.38 22.21
C ALA A 99 4.58 -0.86 23.57
#